data_AF-A0A9W7LWM8-F1
#
_entry.id   AF-A0A9W7LWM8-F1
#
_cell.length_a   1.000
_cell.length_b   1.000
_cell.length_c   1.000
_cell.angle_alpha   90.00
_cell.angle_beta   90.00
_cell.angle_gamma   90.00
#
_symmetry.space_group_name_H-M   'P 1'
#
loop_
_entity.id
_entity.type
_entity.pdbx_description
1 polymer ?
#
loop_
_entity_poly.entity_id
_entity_poly.type
_entity_poly.pdbx_seq_one_letter_code
_entity_poly.pdbx_strand_id
1 'polypeptide(L)' 'MAYKLTLLGNSRLHPNFNVSKLKKQVGIDQVQSELPILDPTGCISKEPLKILDRRIEKKGQRAVIEVLVEWTNSFPKNAT' A
#
# COMPACT_ATOMS: atom_id res chain seq x y z
N MET A 1 14.25 3.90 -21.88
CA MET A 1 15.40 3.84 -20.97
C MET A 1 15.03 2.99 -19.76
N ALA A 2 15.90 2.05 -19.36
CA ALA A 2 15.69 1.20 -18.20
C ALA A 2 16.72 1.57 -17.12
N TYR A 3 16.26 1.71 -15.88
CA TYR A 3 17.09 2.03 -14.72
C TYR A 3 17.23 0.76 -13.88
N LYS A 4 18.42 0.58 -13.28
CA LYS A 4 18.74 -0.57 -12.43
C LYS A 4 18.72 -0.13 -10.96
N LEU A 5 17.84 -0.75 -10.17
CA LEU A 5 17.81 -0.60 -8.72
C LEU A 5 18.92 -1.45 -8.08
N THR A 6 19.59 -0.88 -7.09
CA THR A 6 20.47 -1.63 -6.19
C THR A 6 19.59 -2.28 -5.11
N LEU A 7 19.22 -3.54 -5.32
CA LEU A 7 18.38 -4.30 -4.40
C LEU A 7 19.23 -5.28 -3.57
N LEU A 8 18.74 -5.60 -2.37
CA LEU A 8 19.31 -6.69 -1.56
C LEU A 8 19.11 -8.05 -2.29
N GLY A 9 20.01 -9.01 -2.08
CA GLY A 9 20.01 -10.29 -2.80
C GLY A 9 18.77 -11.17 -2.60
N ASN A 10 17.97 -10.89 -1.58
CA ASN A 10 16.69 -11.55 -1.29
C ASN A 10 15.47 -10.82 -1.90
N SER A 11 15.68 -9.72 -2.62
CA SER A 11 14.58 -8.96 -3.22
C SER A 11 13.95 -9.72 -4.38
N ARG A 12 12.63 -9.81 -4.37
CA ARG A 12 11.83 -10.40 -5.47
C ARG A 12 11.48 -9.40 -6.56
N LEU A 13 11.82 -8.12 -6.38
CA LEU A 13 11.64 -7.09 -7.40
C LEU A 13 12.67 -7.27 -8.50
N HIS A 14 12.24 -7.10 -9.75
CA HIS A 14 13.16 -7.09 -10.86
C HIS A 14 14.05 -5.83 -10.79
N PRO A 15 15.38 -5.95 -10.86
CA PRO A 15 16.28 -4.81 -10.67
C PRO A 15 16.15 -3.79 -11.80
N ASN A 16 15.79 -4.21 -13.02
CA ASN A 16 15.59 -3.31 -14.15
C ASN A 16 14.12 -2.93 -14.31
N PHE A 17 13.81 -1.64 -14.36
CA PHE A 17 12.46 -1.13 -14.67
C PHE A 17 12.51 0.06 -15.64
N ASN A 18 11.43 0.29 -16.37
CA ASN A 18 11.32 1.41 -17.32
C ASN A 18 10.70 2.63 -16.64
N VAL A 19 11.31 3.81 -16.81
CA VAL A 19 10.81 5.08 -16.25
C VAL A 19 9.40 5.40 -16.72
N SER A 20 9.03 4.99 -17.94
CA SER A 20 7.67 5.21 -18.46
C SER A 20 6.59 4.44 -17.71
N LYS A 21 6.96 3.47 -16.86
CA LYS A 21 6.04 2.72 -15.99
C LYS A 21 5.85 3.39 -14.63
N LEU A 22 6.59 4.45 -14.31
CA LEU A 22 6.37 5.21 -13.08
C LEU A 22 5.02 5.93 -13.16
N LYS A 23 4.26 5.84 -12.07
CA LYS A 23 3.02 6.61 -11.90
C LYS A 23 3.33 7.87 -11.09
N LYS A 24 2.61 8.94 -11.37
CA LYS A 24 2.66 10.15 -10.55
C LYS A 24 2.24 9.80 -9.12
N GLN A 25 3.06 10.19 -8.15
CA GLN A 25 2.74 10.03 -6.73
C GLN A 25 1.49 10.85 -6.40
N VAL A 26 0.57 10.25 -5.63
CA VAL A 26 -0.65 10.88 -5.14
C VAL A 26 -0.52 11.00 -3.62
N GLY A 27 -0.67 12.21 -3.09
CA GLY A 27 -0.52 12.50 -1.67
C GLY A 27 0.85 13.06 -1.27
N ILE A 28 1.01 13.36 0.01
CA ILE A 28 2.21 14.03 0.57
C ILE A 28 3.35 13.01 0.72
N ASP A 29 4.58 13.45 0.44
CA ASP A 29 5.87 12.77 0.55
C ASP A 29 5.89 11.57 1.50
N GLN A 30 5.78 10.39 0.91
CA GLN A 30 5.85 9.13 1.62
C GLN A 30 6.98 8.31 1.02
N VAL A 31 8.16 8.55 1.57
CA VAL A 31 9.34 7.77 1.27
C VAL A 31 9.32 6.56 2.20
N GLN A 32 9.21 5.38 1.62
CA GLN A 32 9.39 4.12 2.32
C GLN A 32 10.82 3.64 2.03
N SER A 33 11.62 3.46 3.08
CA SER A 33 12.98 2.90 2.96
C SER A 33 12.96 1.38 2.76
N GLU A 34 11.91 0.73 3.24
CA GLU A 34 11.72 -0.71 3.18
C GLU A 34 10.84 -1.09 1.99
N LEU A 35 11.23 -2.17 1.30
CA LEU A 35 10.45 -2.69 0.18
C LEU A 35 9.16 -3.33 0.70
N PRO A 36 8.03 -3.15 -0.03
CA PRO A 36 6.78 -3.79 0.37
C PRO A 36 6.90 -5.30 0.30
N ILE A 37 6.21 -5.98 1.21
CA ILE A 37 6.13 -7.44 1.23
C ILE A 37 5.32 -7.91 0.02
N LEU A 38 5.93 -8.78 -0.79
CA LEU A 38 5.29 -9.36 -1.97
C LEU A 38 4.80 -10.78 -1.68
N ASP A 39 3.58 -11.07 -2.11
CA ASP A 39 3.00 -12.41 -2.07
C ASP A 39 3.70 -13.36 -3.06
N PRO A 40 3.43 -14.68 -3.04
CA PRO A 40 4.06 -15.64 -3.95
C PRO A 40 3.92 -15.30 -5.44
N THR A 41 2.86 -14.57 -5.82
CA THR A 41 2.56 -14.14 -7.19
C THR A 41 3.26 -12.84 -7.59
N GLY A 42 3.94 -12.17 -6.65
CA GLY A 42 4.64 -10.90 -6.88
C GLY A 42 3.76 -9.68 -6.71
N CYS A 43 2.57 -9.81 -6.13
CA CYS A 43 1.70 -8.68 -5.80
C CYS A 43 2.03 -8.15 -4.41
N ILE A 44 1.84 -6.83 -4.20
CA ILE A 44 1.97 -6.22 -2.88
C ILE A 44 0.88 -6.81 -1.99
N SER A 45 1.26 -7.53 -0.95
CA SER A 45 0.28 -8.04 0.02
C SER A 45 -0.31 -6.85 0.78
N LYS A 46 -1.65 -6.74 0.80
CA LYS A 46 -2.36 -5.71 1.54
C LYS A 46 -3.36 -6.40 2.46
N GLU A 47 -2.98 -6.48 3.72
CA GLU A 47 -3.73 -7.14 4.78
C GLU A 47 -4.11 -6.10 5.85
N PRO A 48 -5.27 -6.24 6.52
CA PRO A 48 -5.65 -5.35 7.60
C PRO A 48 -4.70 -5.56 8.79
N LEU A 49 -3.94 -4.52 9.13
CA LEU A 49 -3.04 -4.53 10.29
C LEU A 49 -3.84 -4.29 11.58
N LYS A 50 -4.68 -3.26 11.58
CA LYS A 50 -5.46 -2.85 12.75
C LYS A 50 -6.69 -2.02 12.35
N ILE A 51 -7.75 -2.10 13.15
CA ILE A 51 -8.86 -1.15 13.08
C ILE A 51 -8.50 0.06 13.96
N LEU A 52 -8.41 1.24 13.34
CA LEU A 52 -8.09 2.49 14.02
C LEU A 52 -9.33 3.13 14.65
N ASP A 53 -10.46 3.09 13.97
CA ASP A 53 -11.70 3.71 14.43
C ASP A 53 -12.94 3.02 13.87
N ARG A 54 -14.10 3.27 14.46
CA ARG A 54 -15.40 2.73 14.05
C ARG A 54 -16.46 3.81 14.20
N ARG A 55 -17.31 3.97 13.18
CA ARG A 55 -18.47 4.87 13.25
C ARG A 55 -19.74 4.17 12.78
N ILE A 56 -20.88 4.64 13.26
CA ILE A 56 -22.19 4.21 12.78
C ILE A 56 -22.68 5.26 11.79
N GLU A 57 -22.99 4.82 10.57
CA GLU A 57 -23.54 5.66 9.51
C GLU A 57 -24.93 5.18 9.10
N LYS A 58 -25.83 6.13 8.83
CA LYS A 58 -27.17 5.81 8.35
C LYS A 58 -27.18 5.76 6.83
N LYS A 59 -27.23 4.57 6.26
CA LYS A 59 -27.40 4.35 4.80
C LYS A 59 -28.86 4.02 4.50
N GLY A 60 -29.62 5.03 4.08
CA GLY A 60 -31.06 4.93 3.84
C GLY A 60 -31.84 4.65 5.14
N GLN A 61 -32.58 3.54 5.19
CA GLN A 61 -33.30 3.10 6.40
C GLN A 61 -32.47 2.17 7.31
N ARG A 62 -31.20 1.92 7.02
CA ARG A 62 -30.34 0.99 7.78
C ARG A 62 -29.17 1.73 8.44
N ALA A 63 -28.85 1.34 9.67
CA ALA A 63 -27.59 1.71 10.32
C ALA A 63 -26.50 0.70 9.91
N VAL A 64 -25.33 1.20 9.50
CA VAL A 64 -24.17 0.40 9.08
C VAL A 64 -22.95 0.83 9.88
N ILE A 65 -22.10 -0.12 10.25
CA ILE A 65 -20.82 0.17 10.90
C ILE A 65 -19.76 0.34 9.82
N GLU A 66 -19.12 1.50 9.77
CA GLU A 66 -17.91 1.73 8.99
C GLU A 66 -16.69 1.62 9.91
N VAL A 67 -15.63 1.00 9.41
CA VAL A 67 -14.37 0.78 10.14
C VAL A 67 -13.25 1.48 9.38
N LEU A 68 -12.42 2.23 10.09
CA LEU A 68 -11.18 2.79 9.54
C LEU A 68 -10.06 1.79 9.76
N VAL A 69 -9.49 1.27 8.68
CA VAL A 69 -8.50 0.18 8.70
C VAL A 69 -7.13 0.70 8.33
N GLU A 70 -6.14 0.42 9.18
CA GLU A 70 -4.73 0.50 8.84
C GLU A 70 -4.30 -0.77 8.10
N TRP A 71 -3.61 -0.60 6.98
CA TRP A 71 -3.23 -1.71 6.09
C TRP A 71 -1.72 -1.97 6.13
N THR A 72 -1.31 -3.23 5.98
CA THR A 72 0.09 -3.57 5.72
C THR A 72 0.59 -2.91 4.44
N ASN A 73 1.90 -2.62 4.37
CA ASN A 73 2.54 -1.94 3.23
C ASN A 73 1.86 -0.61 2.87
N SER A 74 1.23 0.04 3.85
CA SER A 74 0.61 1.35 3.71
C SER A 74 1.02 2.20 4.91
N PHE A 75 0.85 3.51 4.76
CA PHE A 75 1.11 4.42 5.86
C PHE A 75 -0.18 4.71 6.63
N PRO A 76 -0.09 5.05 7.93
CA PRO A 76 -1.27 5.33 8.76
C PRO A 76 -2.20 6.39 8.17
N LYS A 77 -1.67 7.43 7.51
CA LYS A 77 -2.46 8.48 6.87
C LYS A 77 -3.29 8.02 5.66
N ASN A 78 -3.00 6.82 5.15
CA ASN A 78 -3.72 6.18 4.05
C ASN A 78 -4.70 5.11 4.57
N ALA A 79 -4.96 5.07 5.88
CA ALA A 79 -6.02 4.24 6.44
C ALA A 79 -7.35 4.55 5.75
N THR A 80 -8.16 3.53 5.51
CA THR A 80 -9.45 3.64 4.81
C THR A 80 -10.50 2.77 5.46
#